data_AF-A0A2G9YET6-F1
#
_entry.id   AF-A0A2G9YET6-F1
#
_cell.length_a   1.000
_cell.length_b   1.000
_cell.length_c   1.000
_cell.angle_alpha   90.00
_cell.angle_beta   90.00
_cell.angle_gamma   90.00
#
_symmetry.space_group_name_H-M   'P 1'
#
loop_
_entity.id
_entity.type
_entity.pdbx_description
1 polymer ?
#
loop_
_entity_poly.entity_id
_entity_poly.type
_entity_poly.pdbx_seq_one_letter_code
_entity_poly.pdbx_strand_id
1 'polypeptide(L)'
;MENPINNFPRLKRALEIMPGALIWATFIIIPIFSFFRPLWVTYFVIIYGLNWLFKALNMSMHLIYSFWRLKREVKIDWRQRCENLDKDKITLPGAEDWKDIYHLIIFPTYKESIEVLDSSFRALTRTNYTKDRMIVVLAIEERDKENAFRNAQIIEKRYGDKFFIFKAIMHPNNIVGELKGKGANATWAAKEIKKEIDKIRIPYEHIIVSNFDIDSCVHKQYF
;
A
#
# COMPACT_ATOMS: atom_id res chain seq x y z
N MET A 1 23.37 -5.58 2.05
CA MET A 1 23.30 -7.06 1.99
C MET A 1 23.31 -7.44 0.53
N GLU A 2 24.39 -8.05 0.05
CA GLU A 2 24.49 -8.50 -1.35
C GLU A 2 23.51 -9.66 -1.60
N ASN A 3 22.70 -9.54 -2.64
CA ASN A 3 21.77 -10.59 -3.05
C ASN A 3 22.60 -11.78 -3.60
N PRO A 4 22.50 -13.00 -3.03
CA PRO A 4 23.34 -14.14 -3.41
C PRO A 4 23.19 -14.57 -4.89
N ILE A 5 22.14 -14.10 -5.56
CA ILE A 5 21.89 -14.34 -6.99
C ILE A 5 22.81 -13.50 -7.90
N ASN A 6 23.39 -12.39 -7.40
CA ASN A 6 24.29 -11.55 -8.19
C ASN A 6 25.63 -12.22 -8.54
N ASN A 7 25.98 -13.32 -7.87
CA ASN A 7 27.22 -14.06 -8.15
C ASN A 7 27.12 -15.00 -9.38
N PHE A 8 25.92 -15.19 -9.94
CA PHE A 8 25.69 -16.10 -11.09
C PHE A 8 24.91 -15.41 -12.23
N PRO A 9 25.55 -14.54 -13.04
CA PRO A 9 24.87 -13.73 -14.05
C PRO A 9 24.17 -14.54 -15.14
N ARG A 10 24.68 -15.75 -15.46
CA ARG A 10 24.04 -16.66 -16.43
C ARG A 10 22.78 -17.31 -15.88
N LEU A 11 22.76 -17.68 -14.60
CA LEU A 11 21.59 -18.28 -13.95
C LEU A 11 20.47 -17.25 -13.82
N LYS A 12 20.81 -16.02 -13.42
CA LYS A 12 19.86 -14.90 -13.38
C LYS A 12 19.17 -14.70 -14.73
N ARG A 13 19.96 -14.60 -15.81
CA ARG A 13 19.43 -14.42 -17.17
C ARG A 13 18.60 -15.61 -17.65
N ALA A 14 18.98 -16.84 -17.30
CA ALA A 14 18.18 -18.02 -17.62
C ALA A 14 16.82 -18.01 -16.92
N LEU A 15 16.79 -17.67 -15.62
CA LEU A 15 15.56 -17.54 -14.84
C LEU A 15 14.67 -16.38 -15.33
N GLU A 16 15.26 -15.29 -15.81
CA GLU A 16 14.53 -14.17 -16.43
C GLU A 16 13.84 -14.58 -17.74
N ILE A 17 14.48 -15.43 -18.55
CA ILE A 17 13.93 -15.89 -19.84
C ILE A 17 12.91 -17.01 -19.66
N MET A 18 13.07 -17.85 -18.63
CA MET A 18 12.29 -19.07 -18.41
C MET A 18 10.75 -18.88 -18.52
N PRO A 19 10.12 -17.85 -17.90
CA PRO A 19 8.67 -17.69 -17.99
C PRO A 19 8.18 -17.48 -19.43
N GLY A 20 8.85 -16.61 -20.17
CA GLY A 20 8.52 -16.34 -21.56
C GLY A 20 8.75 -17.54 -22.46
N ALA A 21 9.87 -18.23 -22.27
CA ALA A 21 10.20 -19.44 -23.04
C ALA A 21 9.17 -20.56 -22.82
N LEU A 22 8.72 -20.79 -21.59
CA LEU A 22 7.70 -21.79 -21.26
C LEU A 22 6.34 -21.47 -21.92
N ILE A 23 5.95 -20.20 -21.99
CA ILE A 23 4.71 -19.77 -22.67
C ILE A 23 4.81 -20.06 -24.17
N TRP A 24 5.88 -19.62 -24.84
CA TRP A 24 6.07 -19.88 -26.27
C TRP A 24 6.19 -21.36 -26.59
N ALA A 25 6.92 -22.12 -25.77
CA ALA A 25 7.01 -23.56 -25.90
C ALA A 25 5.62 -24.21 -25.83
N THR A 26 4.78 -23.79 -24.88
CA THR A 26 3.41 -24.32 -24.74
C THR A 26 2.56 -24.04 -25.99
N PHE A 27 2.62 -22.81 -26.53
CA PHE A 27 1.87 -22.44 -27.73
C PHE A 27 2.33 -23.15 -29.00
N ILE A 28 3.60 -23.54 -29.08
CA ILE A 28 4.15 -24.27 -30.24
C ILE A 28 3.93 -25.78 -30.09
N ILE A 29 4.21 -26.33 -28.90
CA ILE A 29 4.15 -27.76 -28.63
C ILE A 29 2.72 -28.27 -28.71
N ILE A 30 1.73 -27.56 -28.15
CA ILE A 30 0.34 -28.05 -28.10
C ILE A 30 -0.23 -28.31 -29.51
N PRO A 31 -0.17 -27.36 -30.47
CA PRO A 31 -0.66 -27.62 -31.84
C PRO A 31 0.11 -28.73 -32.54
N ILE A 32 1.45 -28.74 -32.47
CA ILE A 32 2.28 -29.76 -33.12
C ILE A 32 1.95 -31.15 -32.54
N PHE A 33 1.89 -31.27 -31.21
CA PHE A 33 1.62 -32.53 -30.55
C PHE A 33 0.18 -33.03 -30.78
N SER A 34 -0.77 -32.11 -31.03
CA SER A 34 -2.15 -32.45 -31.38
C SER A 34 -2.25 -33.27 -32.67
N PHE A 35 -1.37 -33.02 -33.66
CA PHE A 35 -1.32 -33.82 -34.89
C PHE A 35 -0.86 -35.27 -34.64
N PHE A 36 0.03 -35.50 -33.69
CA PHE A 36 0.58 -36.82 -33.42
C PHE A 36 -0.23 -37.62 -32.39
N ARG A 37 -0.77 -36.95 -31.36
CA ARG A 37 -1.40 -37.57 -30.19
C ARG A 37 -2.59 -36.71 -29.69
N PRO A 38 -3.67 -36.59 -30.48
CA PRO A 38 -4.78 -35.66 -30.17
C PRO A 38 -5.46 -35.96 -28.83
N LEU A 39 -5.65 -37.24 -28.47
CA LEU A 39 -6.31 -37.62 -27.20
C LEU A 39 -5.56 -37.11 -25.96
N TRP A 40 -4.22 -37.14 -25.98
CA TRP A 40 -3.41 -36.65 -24.85
C TRP A 40 -3.52 -35.13 -24.70
N VAL A 41 -3.51 -34.40 -25.83
CA VAL A 41 -3.74 -32.96 -25.82
C VAL A 41 -5.13 -32.62 -25.29
N THR A 42 -6.16 -33.38 -25.68
CA THR A 42 -7.52 -33.21 -25.14
C THR A 42 -7.56 -33.37 -23.61
N TYR A 43 -6.96 -34.43 -23.05
CA TYR A 43 -6.92 -34.60 -21.59
C TYR A 43 -6.18 -33.46 -20.90
N PHE A 44 -5.03 -33.03 -21.45
CA PHE A 44 -4.28 -31.90 -20.92
C PHE A 44 -5.11 -30.61 -20.90
N VAL A 45 -5.77 -30.27 -22.02
CA VAL A 45 -6.61 -29.07 -22.12
C VAL A 45 -7.79 -29.12 -21.16
N ILE A 46 -8.43 -30.28 -20.99
CA ILE A 46 -9.53 -30.45 -20.01
C ILE A 46 -9.02 -30.24 -18.58
N ILE A 47 -7.92 -30.88 -18.19
CA ILE A 47 -7.34 -30.73 -16.83
C ILE A 47 -6.93 -29.27 -16.59
N TYR A 48 -6.31 -28.63 -17.57
CA TYR A 48 -5.94 -27.22 -17.51
C TYR A 48 -7.17 -26.32 -17.37
N GLY A 49 -8.22 -26.57 -18.17
CA GLY A 49 -9.50 -25.88 -18.08
C GLY A 49 -10.18 -26.05 -16.72
N LEU A 50 -10.15 -27.25 -16.15
CA LEU A 50 -10.64 -27.53 -14.80
C LEU A 50 -9.84 -26.76 -13.74
N ASN A 51 -8.52 -26.69 -13.84
CA ASN A 51 -7.71 -25.88 -12.93
C ASN A 51 -8.11 -24.41 -12.96
N TRP A 52 -8.29 -23.85 -14.16
CA TRP A 52 -8.76 -22.49 -14.36
C TRP A 52 -10.17 -22.29 -13.81
N LEU A 53 -11.07 -23.24 -14.02
CA LEU A 53 -12.42 -23.21 -13.46
C LEU A 53 -12.39 -23.16 -11.93
N PHE A 54 -11.61 -24.02 -11.26
CA PHE A 54 -11.49 -24.01 -9.81
C PHE A 54 -10.88 -22.71 -9.27
N LYS A 55 -9.87 -22.16 -9.95
CA LYS A 55 -9.29 -20.84 -9.60
C LYS A 55 -10.32 -19.71 -9.75
N ALA A 56 -11.06 -19.71 -10.86
CA ALA A 56 -12.10 -18.72 -11.11
C ALA A 56 -13.21 -18.81 -10.04
N LEU A 57 -13.71 -20.02 -9.76
CA LEU A 57 -14.69 -20.24 -8.70
C LEU A 57 -14.18 -19.78 -7.33
N ASN A 58 -12.94 -20.13 -6.97
CA ASN A 58 -12.34 -19.69 -5.71
C ASN A 58 -12.26 -18.17 -5.61
N MET A 59 -11.77 -17.49 -6.65
CA MET A 59 -11.70 -16.04 -6.70
C MET A 59 -13.09 -15.38 -6.65
N SER A 60 -14.07 -15.92 -7.36
CA SER A 60 -15.45 -15.43 -7.34
C SER A 60 -16.09 -15.58 -5.96
N MET A 61 -15.91 -16.71 -5.28
CA MET A 61 -16.43 -16.91 -3.93
C MET A 61 -15.82 -15.90 -2.95
N HIS A 62 -14.50 -15.71 -2.98
CA HIS A 62 -13.84 -14.72 -2.13
C HIS A 62 -14.27 -13.29 -2.44
N LEU A 63 -14.49 -12.95 -3.71
CA LEU A 63 -14.94 -11.62 -4.11
C LEU A 63 -16.36 -11.34 -3.59
N ILE A 64 -17.27 -12.30 -3.78
CA ILE A 64 -18.66 -12.21 -3.29
C ILE A 64 -18.65 -12.06 -1.75
N TYR A 65 -17.94 -12.95 -1.05
CA TYR A 65 -17.81 -12.88 0.41
C TYR A 65 -17.25 -11.54 0.89
N SER A 66 -16.17 -11.06 0.27
CA SER A 66 -15.52 -9.79 0.63
C SER A 66 -16.43 -8.59 0.35
N PHE A 67 -17.21 -8.63 -0.73
CA PHE A 67 -18.19 -7.59 -1.04
C PHE A 67 -19.29 -7.52 0.01
N TRP A 68 -19.89 -8.65 0.38
CA TRP A 68 -20.92 -8.69 1.43
C TRP A 68 -20.36 -8.26 2.78
N ARG A 69 -19.15 -8.69 3.12
CA ARG A 69 -18.44 -8.26 4.33
C ARG A 69 -18.23 -6.75 4.31
N LEU A 70 -17.68 -6.18 3.24
CA LEU A 70 -17.51 -4.73 3.09
C LEU A 70 -18.82 -3.97 3.27
N LYS A 71 -19.92 -4.42 2.64
CA LYS A 71 -21.25 -3.81 2.79
C LYS A 71 -21.76 -3.84 4.23
N ARG A 72 -21.40 -4.86 5.01
CA ARG A 72 -21.71 -4.93 6.45
C ARG A 72 -20.81 -4.01 7.25
N GLU A 73 -19.49 -4.07 7.08
CA GLU A 73 -18.53 -3.29 7.86
C GLU A 73 -18.67 -1.77 7.64
N VAL A 74 -19.07 -1.33 6.44
CA VAL A 74 -19.30 0.10 6.14
C VAL A 74 -20.52 0.68 6.87
N LYS A 75 -21.49 -0.16 7.26
CA LYS A 75 -22.67 0.27 8.04
C LYS A 75 -22.38 0.44 9.53
N ILE A 76 -21.25 -0.06 9.99
CA ILE A 76 -20.88 -0.04 11.40
C ILE A 76 -20.30 1.34 11.73
N ASP A 77 -20.76 1.91 12.83
CA ASP A 77 -20.12 3.08 13.43
C ASP A 77 -18.91 2.63 14.26
N TRP A 78 -17.73 2.67 13.64
CA TRP A 78 -16.48 2.22 14.26
C TRP A 78 -16.08 3.12 15.42
N ARG A 79 -16.33 4.43 15.32
CA ARG A 79 -16.11 5.37 16.42
C ARG A 79 -16.94 4.99 17.65
N GLN A 80 -18.24 4.72 17.47
CA GLN A 80 -19.10 4.30 18.59
C GLN A 80 -18.61 2.97 19.19
N ARG A 81 -18.11 2.04 18.37
CA ARG A 81 -17.50 0.80 18.89
C ARG A 81 -16.26 1.06 19.73
N CYS A 82 -15.39 1.98 19.30
CA CYS A 82 -14.22 2.39 20.07
C CYS A 82 -14.62 3.05 21.40
N GLU A 83 -15.63 3.94 21.38
CA GLU A 83 -16.16 4.58 22.58
C GLU A 83 -16.76 3.58 23.60
N ASN A 84 -17.30 2.46 23.12
CA ASN A 84 -17.84 1.38 23.95
C ASN A 84 -16.81 0.30 24.31
N LEU A 85 -15.51 0.52 24.03
CA LEU A 85 -14.48 -0.44 24.43
C LEU A 85 -14.39 -0.51 25.95
N ASP A 86 -14.30 -1.74 26.42
CA ASP A 86 -14.04 -2.06 27.80
C ASP A 86 -12.59 -1.72 28.14
N LYS A 87 -12.39 -0.64 28.92
CA LYS A 87 -11.06 -0.11 29.23
C LYS A 87 -10.19 -1.13 29.98
N ASP A 88 -10.82 -2.01 30.76
CA ASP A 88 -10.12 -3.05 31.52
C ASP A 88 -9.51 -4.13 30.62
N LYS A 89 -9.91 -4.18 29.34
CA LYS A 89 -9.35 -5.09 28.33
C LYS A 89 -8.23 -4.47 27.50
N ILE A 90 -7.88 -3.21 27.74
CA ILE A 90 -6.76 -2.57 27.05
C ILE A 90 -5.47 -3.18 27.60
N THR A 91 -4.75 -3.92 26.75
CA THR A 91 -3.49 -4.58 27.10
C THR A 91 -2.25 -3.81 26.63
N LEU A 92 -2.44 -2.68 25.95
CA LEU A 92 -1.35 -1.91 25.39
C LEU A 92 -0.66 -1.10 26.50
N PRO A 93 0.64 -1.27 26.75
CA PRO A 93 1.33 -0.57 27.82
C PRO A 93 1.20 0.95 27.69
N GLY A 94 0.85 1.62 28.80
CA GLY A 94 0.76 3.08 28.86
C GLY A 94 -0.40 3.71 28.07
N ALA A 95 -1.30 2.92 27.47
CA ALA A 95 -2.53 3.42 26.87
C ALA A 95 -3.72 3.14 27.80
N GLU A 96 -4.55 4.16 28.04
CA GLU A 96 -5.75 4.07 28.87
C GLU A 96 -7.03 4.17 28.02
N ASP A 97 -6.91 4.67 26.79
CA ASP A 97 -8.01 4.87 25.88
C ASP A 97 -7.57 4.60 24.43
N TRP A 98 -8.52 4.26 23.55
CA TRP A 98 -8.23 4.13 22.11
C TRP A 98 -7.74 5.44 21.51
N LYS A 99 -8.06 6.57 22.14
CA LYS A 99 -7.59 7.91 21.77
C LYS A 99 -6.10 8.13 22.00
N ASP A 100 -5.39 7.23 22.68
CA ASP A 100 -3.94 7.32 22.84
C ASP A 100 -3.20 6.86 21.57
N ILE A 101 -3.91 6.21 20.64
CA ILE A 101 -3.33 5.74 19.38
C ILE A 101 -3.19 6.88 18.37
N TYR A 102 -1.97 7.03 17.86
CA TYR A 102 -1.63 7.90 16.76
C TYR A 102 -1.63 7.13 15.43
N HIS A 103 -2.11 7.76 14.37
CA HIS A 103 -2.01 7.25 13.01
C HIS A 103 -0.92 7.98 12.24
N LEU A 104 0.16 7.26 11.91
CA LEU A 104 1.16 7.74 10.96
C LEU A 104 0.72 7.38 9.55
N ILE A 105 0.34 8.37 8.76
CA ILE A 105 -0.22 8.24 7.43
C ILE A 105 0.79 8.78 6.42
N ILE A 106 1.33 7.90 5.57
CA ILE A 106 2.33 8.23 4.57
C ILE A 106 1.68 8.16 3.19
N PHE A 107 1.76 9.28 2.46
CA PHE A 107 1.34 9.41 1.07
C PHE A 107 2.54 9.66 0.16
N PRO A 108 3.22 8.62 -0.34
CA PRO A 108 4.16 8.73 -1.44
C PRO A 108 3.47 9.24 -2.71
N THR A 109 4.08 10.21 -3.37
CA THR A 109 3.59 10.80 -4.62
C THR A 109 4.72 11.04 -5.61
N TYR A 110 4.44 10.91 -6.90
CA TYR A 110 5.35 11.23 -7.99
C TYR A 110 4.56 11.73 -9.20
N LYS A 111 4.74 13.01 -9.57
CA LYS A 111 4.07 13.65 -10.74
C LYS A 111 2.54 13.68 -10.72
N GLU A 112 1.93 13.50 -9.55
CA GLU A 112 0.47 13.55 -9.43
C GLU A 112 -0.04 14.99 -9.39
N SER A 113 -1.24 15.19 -9.93
CA SER A 113 -1.84 16.52 -10.03
C SER A 113 -2.32 17.02 -8.66
N ILE A 114 -2.46 18.35 -8.54
CA ILE A 114 -2.94 18.95 -7.28
C ILE A 114 -4.36 18.51 -6.93
N GLU A 115 -5.19 18.17 -7.92
CA GLU A 115 -6.55 17.67 -7.74
C GLU A 115 -6.57 16.29 -7.08
N VAL A 116 -5.65 15.40 -7.47
CA VAL A 116 -5.49 14.07 -6.86
C VAL A 116 -5.10 14.24 -5.40
N LEU A 117 -4.07 15.03 -5.12
CA LEU A 117 -3.64 15.32 -3.75
C LEU A 117 -4.81 15.93 -2.93
N ASP A 118 -5.46 16.97 -3.46
CA ASP A 118 -6.57 17.65 -2.77
C ASP A 118 -7.71 16.68 -2.43
N SER A 119 -8.05 15.77 -3.33
CA SER A 119 -9.11 14.79 -3.11
C SER A 119 -8.83 13.88 -1.91
N SER A 120 -7.60 13.38 -1.78
CA SER A 120 -7.18 12.48 -0.70
C SER A 120 -7.04 13.19 0.64
N PHE A 121 -6.42 14.37 0.68
CA PHE A 121 -6.33 15.16 1.91
C PHE A 121 -7.71 15.65 2.38
N ARG A 122 -8.58 16.03 1.45
CA ARG A 122 -9.97 16.37 1.77
C ARG A 122 -10.73 15.17 2.33
N ALA A 123 -10.57 13.97 1.76
CA ALA A 123 -11.16 12.75 2.31
C ALA A 123 -10.64 12.47 3.73
N LEU A 124 -9.33 12.66 3.96
CA LEU A 124 -8.72 12.48 5.27
C LEU A 124 -9.31 13.42 6.33
N THR A 125 -9.52 14.70 6.00
CA THR A 125 -10.15 15.65 6.94
C THR A 125 -11.59 15.30 7.30
N ARG A 126 -12.29 14.52 6.45
CA ARG A 126 -13.68 14.09 6.64
C ARG A 126 -13.83 12.78 7.42
N THR A 127 -12.72 12.18 7.83
CA THR A 127 -12.73 10.99 8.70
C THR A 127 -13.32 11.34 10.07
N ASN A 128 -13.81 10.34 10.81
CA ASN A 128 -14.42 10.54 12.12
C ASN A 128 -13.40 10.51 13.27
N TYR A 129 -12.21 9.97 13.03
CA TYR A 129 -11.11 9.92 13.99
C TYR A 129 -10.56 11.31 14.29
N THR A 130 -9.89 11.46 15.43
CA THR A 130 -9.41 12.75 15.93
C THR A 130 -8.12 13.18 15.23
N LYS A 131 -8.06 14.42 14.74
CA LYS A 131 -7.01 14.85 13.81
C LYS A 131 -5.73 15.28 14.54
N ASP A 132 -5.86 15.65 15.80
CA ASP A 132 -4.80 15.83 16.79
C ASP A 132 -4.10 14.50 17.18
N ARG A 133 -4.51 13.37 16.59
CA ARG A 133 -3.80 12.09 16.65
C ARG A 133 -3.36 11.57 15.27
N MET A 134 -3.40 12.41 14.23
CA MET A 134 -2.93 12.04 12.89
C MET A 134 -1.60 12.71 12.57
N ILE A 135 -0.57 11.90 12.31
CA ILE A 135 0.73 12.31 11.79
C ILE A 135 0.71 12.04 10.29
N VAL A 136 0.65 13.09 9.49
CA VAL A 136 0.44 12.99 8.05
C VAL A 136 1.71 13.40 7.31
N VAL A 137 2.19 12.52 6.44
CA VAL A 137 3.43 12.70 5.69
C VAL A 137 3.15 12.66 4.20
N LEU A 138 3.39 13.77 3.51
CA LEU A 138 3.41 13.83 2.04
C LEU A 138 4.84 13.54 1.56
N ALA A 139 5.08 12.33 1.08
CA ALA A 139 6.41 11.89 0.67
C ALA A 139 6.61 12.20 -0.83
N ILE A 140 7.31 13.30 -1.12
CA ILE A 140 7.58 13.80 -2.48
C ILE A 140 8.94 13.33 -2.98
N GLU A 141 9.15 13.34 -4.29
CA GLU A 141 10.42 12.96 -4.89
C GLU A 141 11.19 14.14 -5.49
N GLU A 142 12.50 14.20 -5.26
CA GLU A 142 13.38 15.20 -5.87
C GLU A 142 13.40 15.12 -7.41
N ARG A 143 13.06 13.96 -7.98
CA ARG A 143 12.91 13.77 -9.43
C ARG A 143 11.84 14.65 -10.07
N ASP A 144 10.92 15.17 -9.27
CA ASP A 144 9.83 16.07 -9.69
C ASP A 144 9.83 17.34 -8.83
N LYS A 145 11.02 17.81 -8.43
CA LYS A 145 11.23 18.81 -7.38
C LYS A 145 10.34 20.04 -7.50
N GLU A 146 10.26 20.67 -8.68
CA GLU A 146 9.52 21.92 -8.87
C GLU A 146 8.01 21.74 -8.67
N ASN A 147 7.42 20.75 -9.37
CA ASN A 147 5.99 20.47 -9.27
C ASN A 147 5.64 19.94 -7.88
N ALA A 148 6.43 19.02 -7.36
CA ALA A 148 6.16 18.39 -6.07
C ALA A 148 6.28 19.37 -4.92
N PHE A 149 7.27 20.29 -4.96
CA PHE A 149 7.40 21.35 -3.96
C PHE A 149 6.22 22.33 -4.01
N ARG A 150 5.84 22.80 -5.21
CA ARG A 150 4.68 23.66 -5.39
C ARG A 150 3.40 23.01 -4.86
N ASN A 151 3.16 21.75 -5.22
CA ASN A 151 1.96 21.02 -4.79
C ASN A 151 1.98 20.77 -3.28
N ALA A 152 3.13 20.41 -2.71
CA ALA A 152 3.28 20.25 -1.27
C ALA A 152 2.97 21.53 -0.50
N GLN A 153 3.47 22.69 -0.95
CA GLN A 153 3.15 24.00 -0.33
C GLN A 153 1.66 24.31 -0.37
N ILE A 154 0.99 24.00 -1.48
CA ILE A 154 -0.45 24.21 -1.61
C ILE A 154 -1.23 23.33 -0.62
N ILE A 155 -0.85 22.05 -0.50
CA ILE A 155 -1.49 21.12 0.45
C ILE A 155 -1.20 21.52 1.89
N GLU A 156 0.04 21.84 2.22
CA GLU A 156 0.46 22.30 3.54
C GLU A 156 -0.36 23.52 3.98
N LYS A 157 -0.52 24.51 3.08
CA LYS A 157 -1.34 25.70 3.36
C LYS A 157 -2.83 25.38 3.58
N ARG A 158 -3.40 24.37 2.90
CA ARG A 158 -4.84 24.04 2.97
C ARG A 158 -5.21 23.10 4.11
N TYR A 159 -4.27 22.25 4.52
CA TYR A 159 -4.55 21.11 5.39
C TYR A 159 -3.54 20.91 6.52
N GLY A 160 -2.37 21.55 6.47
CA GLY A 160 -1.28 21.29 7.41
C GLY A 160 -1.61 21.60 8.86
N ASP A 161 -2.47 22.60 9.11
CA ASP A 161 -2.94 23.02 10.43
C ASP A 161 -4.04 22.12 11.02
N LYS A 162 -4.60 21.20 10.23
CA LYS A 162 -5.70 20.33 10.66
C LYS A 162 -5.23 19.09 11.39
N PHE A 163 -3.99 18.68 11.19
CA PHE A 163 -3.44 17.43 11.71
C PHE A 163 -2.44 17.70 12.84
N PHE A 164 -2.23 16.71 13.71
CA PHE A 164 -1.25 16.80 14.79
C PHE A 164 0.15 17.18 14.27
N ILE A 165 0.58 16.46 13.24
CA ILE A 165 1.79 16.78 12.48
C ILE A 165 1.45 16.64 11.01
N PHE A 166 1.83 17.64 10.22
CA PHE A 166 1.90 17.52 8.78
C PHE A 166 3.32 17.81 8.31
N LYS A 167 3.89 16.93 7.47
CA LYS A 167 5.21 17.14 6.86
C LYS A 167 5.24 16.72 5.42
N ALA A 168 5.73 17.61 4.56
CA ALA A 168 6.21 17.24 3.23
C ALA A 168 7.70 16.82 3.33
N ILE A 169 8.02 15.59 2.94
CA ILE A 169 9.37 15.04 3.02
C ILE A 169 9.84 14.67 1.62
N MET A 170 11.00 15.19 1.23
CA MET A 170 11.58 14.95 -0.09
C MET A 170 12.54 13.77 -0.06
N HIS A 171 12.29 12.80 -0.94
CA HIS A 171 13.19 11.69 -1.24
C HIS A 171 14.30 12.14 -2.19
N PRO A 172 15.58 12.02 -1.82
CA PRO A 172 16.70 12.41 -2.68
C PRO A 172 16.83 11.47 -3.88
N ASN A 173 17.26 11.99 -5.03
CA ASN A 173 17.35 11.20 -6.27
C ASN A 173 18.63 10.34 -6.36
N ASN A 174 19.64 10.63 -5.52
CA ASN A 174 21.02 10.16 -5.70
C ASN A 174 21.48 9.14 -4.65
N ILE A 175 20.60 8.27 -4.17
CA ILE A 175 20.98 7.17 -3.27
C ILE A 175 21.55 6.01 -4.11
N VAL A 176 22.85 5.74 -3.96
CA VAL A 176 23.57 4.70 -4.70
C VAL A 176 23.06 3.31 -4.28
N GLY A 177 22.66 2.49 -5.26
CA GLY A 177 22.23 1.11 -5.03
C GLY A 177 20.78 0.95 -4.55
N GLU A 178 20.02 2.03 -4.41
CA GLU A 178 18.62 1.96 -4.03
C GLU A 178 17.70 1.76 -5.25
N LEU A 179 16.72 0.87 -5.09
CA LEU A 179 15.66 0.69 -6.08
C LEU A 179 14.69 1.87 -6.02
N LYS A 180 14.66 2.68 -7.07
CA LYS A 180 13.75 3.83 -7.17
C LYS A 180 12.30 3.37 -7.29
N GLY A 181 11.45 3.82 -6.38
CA GLY A 181 10.00 3.55 -6.42
C GLY A 181 9.28 3.97 -5.14
N LYS A 182 7.95 3.75 -5.13
CA LYS A 182 7.05 4.09 -4.01
C LYS A 182 7.58 3.62 -2.66
N GLY A 183 8.10 2.40 -2.60
CA GLY A 183 8.63 1.80 -1.36
C GLY A 183 9.86 2.51 -0.80
N ALA A 184 10.80 2.94 -1.65
CA ALA A 184 11.99 3.70 -1.24
C ALA A 184 11.59 5.07 -0.67
N ASN A 185 10.72 5.78 -1.41
CA ASN A 185 10.19 7.08 -0.99
C ASN A 185 9.47 6.99 0.37
N ALA A 186 8.55 6.03 0.53
CA ALA A 186 7.84 5.84 1.80
C ALA A 186 8.78 5.45 2.96
N THR A 187 9.80 4.61 2.71
CA THR A 187 10.78 4.20 3.72
C THR A 187 11.62 5.38 4.20
N TRP A 188 12.07 6.22 3.27
CA TRP A 188 12.80 7.43 3.60
C TRP A 188 11.95 8.39 4.41
N ALA A 189 10.72 8.64 3.97
CA ALA A 189 9.78 9.50 4.68
C ALA A 189 9.49 9.00 6.11
N ALA A 190 9.33 7.69 6.29
CA ALA A 190 9.18 7.07 7.61
C ALA A 190 10.41 7.27 8.51
N LYS A 191 11.64 7.17 7.97
CA LYS A 191 12.87 7.44 8.72
C LYS A 191 13.02 8.90 9.11
N GLU A 192 12.63 9.82 8.23
CA GLU A 192 12.71 11.25 8.50
C GLU A 192 11.66 11.69 9.55
N ILE A 193 10.40 11.27 9.40
CA ILE A 193 9.34 11.62 10.38
C ILE A 193 9.61 10.99 11.75
N LYS A 194 10.26 9.82 11.80
CA LYS A 194 10.70 9.20 13.06
C LYS A 194 11.54 10.17 13.90
N LYS A 195 12.41 10.98 13.30
CA LYS A 195 13.23 11.95 14.04
C LYS A 195 12.38 12.99 14.77
N GLU A 196 11.21 13.34 14.23
CA GLU A 196 10.28 14.28 14.86
C GLU A 196 9.48 13.58 15.97
N ILE A 197 8.99 12.37 15.70
CA ILE A 197 8.33 11.49 16.69
C ILE A 197 9.23 11.29 17.92
N ASP A 198 10.52 11.05 17.71
CA ASP A 198 11.51 10.84 18.78
C ASP A 198 11.69 12.09 19.66
N LYS A 199 11.63 13.28 19.06
CA LYS A 199 11.77 14.56 19.79
C LYS A 199 10.60 14.81 20.72
N ILE A 200 9.37 14.49 20.27
CA ILE A 200 8.15 14.66 21.05
C ILE A 200 7.82 13.46 21.93
N ARG A 201 8.61 12.39 21.85
CA ARG A 201 8.56 11.19 22.70
C ARG A 201 7.22 10.44 22.66
N ILE A 202 6.60 10.32 21.48
CA ILE A 202 5.44 9.42 21.33
C ILE A 202 5.93 7.97 21.40
N PRO A 203 5.34 7.11 22.26
CA PRO A 203 5.65 5.69 22.28
C PRO A 203 5.33 5.03 20.94
N TYR A 204 6.28 4.28 20.35
CA TYR A 204 6.05 3.65 19.05
C TYR A 204 4.93 2.62 19.08
N GLU A 205 4.72 1.96 20.22
CA GLU A 205 3.62 1.02 20.43
C GLU A 205 2.24 1.67 20.35
N HIS A 206 2.16 3.00 20.44
CA HIS A 206 0.93 3.78 20.24
C HIS A 206 0.77 4.27 18.80
N ILE A 207 1.62 3.87 17.85
CA ILE A 207 1.58 4.36 16.46
C ILE A 207 1.17 3.24 15.50
N ILE A 208 0.09 3.47 14.75
CA ILE A 208 -0.31 2.64 13.61
C ILE A 208 0.16 3.31 12.31
N VAL A 209 0.95 2.60 11.52
CA VAL A 209 1.49 3.10 10.25
C VAL A 209 0.61 2.66 9.08
N SER A 210 0.15 3.63 8.28
CA SER A 210 -0.61 3.42 7.05
C SER A 210 0.15 4.03 5.87
N ASN A 211 0.49 3.22 4.87
CA ASN A 211 1.16 3.66 3.64
C ASN A 211 0.19 3.59 2.46
N PHE A 212 -0.32 4.73 2.03
CA PHE A 212 -1.34 4.82 0.99
C PHE A 212 -0.75 5.12 -0.39
N ASP A 213 -1.52 4.85 -1.44
CA ASP A 213 -1.34 5.59 -2.69
C ASP A 213 -1.95 6.99 -2.53
N ILE A 214 -1.37 8.00 -3.18
CA ILE A 214 -1.82 9.39 -3.03
C ILE A 214 -3.21 9.65 -3.60
N ASP A 215 -3.77 8.76 -4.42
CA ASP A 215 -5.15 8.78 -4.91
C ASP A 215 -6.14 8.02 -4.00
N SER A 216 -5.66 7.49 -2.86
CA SER A 216 -6.50 6.77 -1.90
C SER A 216 -7.40 7.71 -1.08
N CYS A 217 -8.65 7.83 -1.50
CA CYS A 217 -9.70 8.53 -0.75
C CYS A 217 -10.32 7.60 0.33
N VAL A 218 -9.89 7.77 1.58
CA VAL A 218 -10.38 6.97 2.72
C VAL A 218 -11.85 7.22 3.06
N HIS A 219 -12.54 6.17 3.51
CA HIS A 219 -13.92 6.28 4.02
C HIS A 219 -13.94 7.01 5.37
N LYS A 220 -15.07 7.67 5.69
CA LYS A 220 -15.23 8.45 6.94
C LYS A 220 -14.96 7.65 8.23
N GLN A 221 -15.14 6.34 8.21
CA GLN A 221 -14.96 5.42 9.35
C GLN A 221 -13.71 4.53 9.17
N TYR A 222 -12.73 4.93 8.35
CA TYR A 222 -11.54 4.09 8.09
C TYR A 222 -10.60 3.99 9.29
N PHE A 223 -10.40 5.12 9.98
CA PHE A 223 -9.62 5.23 11.21
C PHE A 223 -10.55 5.23 12.42
#